data_AF-A0A6C0BBL7-F1
#
_entry.id   AF-A0A6C0BBL7-F1
#
_cell.length_a   1.000
_cell.length_b   1.000
_cell.length_c   1.000
_cell.angle_alpha   90.00
_cell.angle_beta   90.00
_cell.angle_gamma   90.00
#
_symmetry.space_group_name_H-M   'P 1'
#
loop_
_entity.id
_entity.type
_entity.pdbx_description
1 polymer ?
#
loop_
_entity_poly.entity_id
_entity_poly.type
_entity_poly.pdbx_seq_one_letter_code
_entity_poly.pdbx_strand_id
1 'polypeptide(L)'
;MSEEQSYSAALSHALGKVKTLFGASSYPLVSVKSSIDGNMYRVRDMPDKQRAANLLAELRIRMNKLKIHIESRYPDKPQVKQLIRNFKADPNRIYESTPDDEFTSYSVNKGEAVHFCLRQRDEGNDEELVNNDVMTFVAIHEMAHMITESVGHGPDFWNNFGWLLREAEQIGVYTHRDFKAHPVAYCGMKITDQPTYDPKKDGSDQSIGTVSHS
;
A
#
# COMPACT_ATOMS: atom_id res chain seq x y z
N MET A 1 48.80 -18.06 6.28
CA MET A 1 47.37 -17.89 5.97
C MET A 1 47.25 -18.10 4.47
N SER A 2 46.80 -19.30 4.08
CA SER A 2 47.02 -19.92 2.77
C SER A 2 45.97 -19.52 1.73
N GLU A 3 46.41 -19.46 0.47
CA GLU A 3 45.67 -19.04 -0.73
C GLU A 3 44.37 -19.83 -1.00
N GLU A 4 44.16 -20.99 -0.36
CA GLU A 4 42.94 -21.81 -0.51
C GLU A 4 41.65 -21.10 -0.04
N GLN A 5 41.72 -20.23 0.98
CA GLN A 5 40.54 -19.50 1.47
C GLN A 5 40.05 -18.43 0.48
N SER A 6 40.95 -17.91 -0.36
CA SER A 6 40.61 -16.89 -1.37
C SER A 6 39.84 -17.49 -2.55
N TYR A 7 40.22 -18.69 -3.00
CA TYR A 7 39.54 -19.40 -4.09
C TYR A 7 38.12 -19.85 -3.72
N SER A 8 37.90 -20.29 -2.47
CA SER A 8 36.56 -20.67 -1.98
C SER A 8 35.59 -19.48 -1.96
N ALA A 9 36.08 -18.29 -1.58
CA ALA A 9 35.26 -17.08 -1.57
C ALA A 9 34.91 -16.63 -3.00
N ALA A 10 35.87 -16.67 -3.92
CA ALA A 10 35.65 -16.32 -5.32
C ALA A 10 34.68 -17.27 -6.05
N LEU A 11 34.75 -18.58 -5.79
CA LEU A 11 33.82 -19.58 -6.33
C LEU A 11 32.41 -19.47 -5.72
N SER A 12 32.30 -19.19 -4.43
CA SER A 12 31.00 -18.94 -3.78
C SER A 12 30.35 -17.66 -4.32
N HIS A 13 31.14 -16.64 -4.64
CA HIS A 13 30.66 -15.39 -5.22
C HIS A 13 30.29 -15.51 -6.70
N ALA A 14 30.94 -16.44 -7.43
CA ALA A 14 30.61 -16.76 -8.81
C ALA A 14 29.32 -17.60 -8.93
N LEU A 15 29.10 -18.58 -8.04
CA LEU A 15 27.89 -19.41 -8.03
C LEU A 15 26.63 -18.63 -7.61
N GLY A 16 26.76 -17.59 -6.79
CA GLY A 16 25.66 -16.69 -6.44
C GLY A 16 25.12 -15.83 -7.59
N LYS A 17 25.86 -15.72 -8.71
CA LYS A 17 25.48 -14.91 -9.89
C LYS A 17 25.04 -15.74 -11.10
N VAL A 18 25.00 -17.07 -11.02
CA VAL A 18 24.62 -17.95 -12.15
C VAL A 18 23.12 -18.23 -12.22
N LYS A 19 22.31 -17.74 -11.26
CA LYS A 19 20.85 -17.97 -11.25
C LYS A 19 20.05 -17.07 -12.21
N THR A 20 20.70 -16.19 -12.97
CA THR A 20 20.06 -15.18 -13.84
C THR A 20 20.12 -15.53 -15.33
N LEU A 21 19.96 -16.81 -15.69
CA LEU A 21 19.92 -17.25 -17.09
C LEU A 21 18.59 -17.89 -17.52
N PHE A 22 17.61 -17.99 -16.63
CA PHE A 22 16.26 -18.48 -16.96
C PHE A 22 15.19 -17.65 -16.25
N GLY A 23 15.00 -16.38 -16.62
CA GLY A 23 13.77 -15.57 -16.50
C GLY A 23 12.90 -15.60 -15.22
N ALA A 24 13.32 -16.23 -14.13
CA ALA A 24 12.56 -16.38 -12.91
C ALA A 24 12.89 -15.21 -11.98
N SER A 25 11.86 -14.45 -11.59
CA SER A 25 12.00 -13.42 -10.56
C SER A 25 12.69 -13.99 -9.33
N SER A 26 13.57 -13.20 -8.71
CA SER A 26 14.18 -13.52 -7.41
C SER A 26 13.15 -13.61 -6.28
N TYR A 27 11.90 -13.20 -6.53
CA TYR A 27 10.81 -13.11 -5.57
C TYR A 27 9.57 -13.86 -6.08
N PRO A 28 9.56 -15.21 -6.02
CA PRO A 28 8.44 -16.00 -6.50
C PRO A 28 7.13 -15.66 -5.76
N LEU A 29 6.03 -15.63 -6.50
CA LEU A 29 4.68 -15.47 -5.97
C LEU A 29 3.91 -16.79 -6.01
N VAL A 30 3.07 -17.01 -5.02
CA VAL A 30 2.20 -18.18 -4.88
C VAL A 30 0.78 -17.74 -4.53
N SER A 31 -0.21 -18.52 -4.99
CA SER A 31 -1.61 -18.28 -4.64
C SER A 31 -1.96 -19.02 -3.35
N VAL A 32 -2.44 -18.29 -2.34
CA VAL A 32 -2.79 -18.82 -1.01
C VAL A 32 -4.24 -18.48 -0.68
N LYS A 33 -4.98 -19.45 -0.16
CA LYS A 33 -6.35 -19.23 0.31
C LYS A 33 -6.32 -18.55 1.68
N SER A 34 -6.90 -17.37 1.79
CA SER A 34 -7.04 -16.67 3.07
C SER A 34 -7.99 -17.43 3.99
N SER A 35 -7.62 -17.56 5.26
CA SER A 35 -8.50 -18.10 6.30
C SER A 35 -9.51 -17.07 6.81
N ILE A 36 -9.38 -15.79 6.42
CA ILE A 36 -10.27 -14.70 6.84
C ILE A 36 -11.56 -14.68 6.00
N ASP A 37 -11.44 -14.87 4.68
CA ASP A 37 -12.59 -14.76 3.77
C ASP A 37 -12.70 -15.90 2.74
N GLY A 38 -11.77 -16.86 2.77
CA GLY A 38 -11.77 -18.00 1.85
C GLY A 38 -11.37 -17.69 0.40
N ASN A 39 -10.96 -16.46 0.08
CA ASN A 39 -10.52 -16.09 -1.27
C ASN A 39 -9.03 -16.42 -1.49
N MET A 40 -8.64 -16.53 -2.77
CA MET A 40 -7.24 -16.72 -3.16
C MET A 40 -6.53 -15.37 -3.33
N TYR A 41 -5.35 -15.22 -2.76
CA TYR A 41 -4.50 -14.04 -2.90
C TYR A 41 -3.11 -14.43 -3.41
N ARG A 42 -2.54 -13.62 -4.29
CA ARG A 42 -1.16 -13.79 -4.77
C ARG A 42 -0.21 -13.03 -3.85
N VAL A 43 0.65 -13.78 -3.19
CA VAL A 43 1.61 -13.30 -2.18
C VAL A 43 2.97 -13.92 -2.42
N ARG A 44 4.02 -13.37 -1.81
CA ARG A 44 5.37 -13.92 -1.89
C ARG A 44 5.43 -15.32 -1.29
N ASP A 45 6.16 -16.20 -1.95
CA ASP A 45 6.38 -17.57 -1.49
C ASP A 45 7.41 -17.60 -0.36
N MET A 46 6.95 -17.20 0.82
CA MET A 46 7.72 -17.12 2.07
C MET A 46 7.07 -17.95 3.17
N PRO A 47 7.79 -18.30 4.25
CA PRO A 47 7.25 -19.13 5.34
C PRO A 47 5.95 -18.60 5.96
N ASP A 48 5.73 -17.28 5.94
CA ASP A 48 4.57 -16.58 6.50
C ASP A 48 3.50 -16.21 5.46
N LYS A 49 3.54 -16.77 4.24
CA LYS A 49 2.60 -16.48 3.14
C LYS A 49 1.12 -16.58 3.50
N GLN A 50 0.75 -17.44 4.44
CA GLN A 50 -0.62 -17.51 4.95
C GLN A 50 -1.04 -16.21 5.68
N ARG A 51 -0.14 -15.64 6.48
CA ARG A 51 -0.37 -14.35 7.15
C ARG A 51 -0.44 -13.21 6.14
N ALA A 52 0.40 -13.23 5.10
CA ALA A 52 0.35 -12.25 4.02
C ALA A 52 -1.00 -12.28 3.28
N ALA A 53 -1.51 -13.47 2.94
CA ALA A 53 -2.81 -13.62 2.30
C ALA A 53 -3.97 -13.16 3.19
N ASN A 54 -3.90 -13.46 4.50
CA ASN A 54 -4.87 -12.97 5.47
C ASN A 54 -4.84 -11.43 5.59
N LEU A 55 -3.64 -10.83 5.59
CA LEU A 55 -3.48 -9.38 5.64
C LEU A 55 -4.13 -8.70 4.41
N LEU A 56 -3.89 -9.20 3.18
CA LEU A 56 -4.56 -8.69 1.99
C LEU A 56 -6.09 -8.82 2.06
N ALA A 57 -6.58 -9.94 2.61
CA ALA A 57 -8.01 -10.13 2.82
C ALA A 57 -8.61 -9.11 3.79
N GLU A 58 -7.93 -8.85 4.91
CA GLU A 58 -8.35 -7.84 5.89
C GLU A 58 -8.35 -6.43 5.29
N LEU A 59 -7.32 -6.06 4.50
CA LEU A 59 -7.27 -4.78 3.80
C LEU A 59 -8.42 -4.64 2.81
N ARG A 60 -8.68 -5.66 1.98
CA ARG A 60 -9.82 -5.67 1.06
C ARG A 60 -11.14 -5.43 1.77
N ILE A 61 -11.37 -6.13 2.89
CA ILE A 61 -12.60 -5.99 3.69
C ILE A 61 -12.73 -4.56 4.23
N ARG A 62 -11.65 -3.99 4.79
CA ARG A 62 -11.63 -2.61 5.31
C ARG A 62 -11.88 -1.58 4.22
N MET A 63 -11.19 -1.68 3.08
CA MET A 63 -11.41 -0.81 1.92
C MET A 63 -12.86 -0.89 1.43
N ASN A 64 -13.42 -2.09 1.36
CA ASN A 64 -14.83 -2.28 0.95
C ASN A 64 -15.80 -1.68 1.96
N LYS A 65 -15.54 -1.84 3.25
CA LYS A 65 -16.37 -1.25 4.32
C LYS A 65 -16.37 0.28 4.23
N LEU A 66 -15.21 0.90 4.00
CA LEU A 66 -15.10 2.34 3.79
C LEU A 66 -15.82 2.78 2.51
N LYS A 67 -15.63 2.07 1.40
CA LYS A 67 -16.33 2.30 0.12
C LYS A 67 -17.85 2.33 0.33
N ILE A 68 -18.41 1.28 0.93
CA ILE A 68 -19.85 1.17 1.18
C ILE A 68 -20.35 2.33 2.06
N HIS A 69 -19.62 2.67 3.11
CA HIS A 69 -19.96 3.80 3.98
C HIS A 69 -20.07 5.12 3.21
N ILE A 70 -19.02 5.50 2.47
CA ILE A 70 -19.03 6.79 1.77
C ILE A 70 -19.99 6.82 0.57
N GLU A 71 -20.22 5.67 -0.08
CA GLU A 71 -21.23 5.53 -1.15
C GLU A 71 -22.64 5.75 -0.63
N SER A 72 -22.96 5.18 0.54
CA SER A 72 -24.28 5.34 1.14
C SER A 72 -24.54 6.77 1.62
N ARG A 73 -23.50 7.45 2.12
CA ARG A 73 -23.62 8.75 2.79
C ARG A 73 -23.46 9.94 1.83
N TYR A 74 -22.68 9.77 0.76
CA TYR A 74 -22.33 10.83 -0.17
C TYR A 74 -22.47 10.40 -1.65
N PRO A 75 -23.62 9.82 -2.06
CA PRO A 75 -23.77 9.22 -3.39
C PRO A 75 -23.53 10.21 -4.54
N ASP A 76 -23.76 11.50 -4.31
CA ASP A 76 -23.62 12.55 -5.32
C ASP A 76 -22.25 13.21 -5.39
N LYS A 77 -21.38 12.98 -4.38
CA LYS A 77 -20.06 13.60 -4.30
C LYS A 77 -19.17 13.10 -5.45
N PRO A 78 -18.51 13.99 -6.23
CA PRO A 78 -17.69 13.59 -7.38
C PRO A 78 -16.63 12.54 -7.06
N GLN A 79 -15.97 12.66 -5.91
CA GLN A 79 -15.00 11.70 -5.39
C GLN A 79 -15.58 10.29 -5.23
N VAL A 80 -16.81 10.17 -4.74
CA VAL A 80 -17.49 8.87 -4.57
C VAL A 80 -17.83 8.26 -5.92
N LYS A 81 -18.30 9.08 -6.87
CA LYS A 81 -18.56 8.64 -8.25
C LYS A 81 -17.26 8.15 -8.92
N GLN A 82 -16.12 8.78 -8.64
CA GLN A 82 -14.81 8.28 -9.07
C GLN A 82 -14.49 6.94 -8.42
N LEU A 83 -14.63 6.81 -7.09
CA LEU A 83 -14.37 5.56 -6.38
C LEU A 83 -15.17 4.38 -6.95
N ILE A 84 -16.47 4.58 -7.21
CA ILE A 84 -17.36 3.56 -7.78
C ILE A 84 -16.82 3.03 -9.12
N ARG A 85 -16.31 3.92 -9.97
CA ARG A 85 -15.75 3.54 -11.27
C ARG A 85 -14.40 2.84 -11.12
N ASN A 86 -13.60 3.34 -10.20
CA ASN A 86 -12.18 3.05 -10.10
C ASN A 86 -11.88 1.81 -9.26
N PHE A 87 -12.66 1.53 -8.21
CA PHE A 87 -12.36 0.49 -7.23
C PHE A 87 -13.44 -0.59 -7.16
N LYS A 88 -13.00 -1.86 -7.17
CA LYS A 88 -13.82 -3.02 -6.79
C LYS A 88 -13.04 -3.82 -5.77
N ALA A 89 -13.70 -4.24 -4.70
CA ALA A 89 -13.12 -5.07 -3.64
C ALA A 89 -13.02 -6.55 -4.06
N ASP A 90 -12.29 -6.78 -5.15
CA ASP A 90 -12.03 -8.10 -5.75
C ASP A 90 -10.64 -8.59 -5.30
N PRO A 91 -10.50 -9.82 -4.77
CA PRO A 91 -9.20 -10.38 -4.41
C PRO A 91 -8.21 -10.40 -5.59
N ASN A 92 -8.67 -10.46 -6.84
CA ASN A 92 -7.83 -10.41 -8.04
C ASN A 92 -7.43 -8.98 -8.44
N ARG A 93 -7.63 -7.99 -7.57
CA ARG A 93 -7.19 -6.60 -7.78
C ARG A 93 -6.30 -6.11 -6.65
N ILE A 94 -5.91 -6.98 -5.73
CA ILE A 94 -5.13 -6.64 -4.54
C ILE A 94 -3.96 -7.63 -4.44
N TYR A 95 -2.75 -7.11 -4.51
CA TYR A 95 -1.53 -7.89 -4.69
C TYR A 95 -0.45 -7.48 -3.68
N GLU A 96 0.43 -8.42 -3.34
CA GLU A 96 1.69 -8.10 -2.69
C GLU A 96 2.71 -7.64 -3.74
N SER A 97 3.34 -6.49 -3.51
CA SER A 97 4.47 -5.99 -4.28
C SER A 97 5.74 -6.80 -3.98
N THR A 98 6.62 -6.92 -4.96
CA THR A 98 7.93 -7.56 -4.80
C THR A 98 9.04 -6.51 -4.59
N PRO A 99 10.20 -6.86 -4.01
CA PRO A 99 11.29 -5.90 -3.79
C PRO A 99 11.88 -5.24 -5.04
N ASP A 100 11.70 -5.84 -6.21
CA ASP A 100 12.03 -5.25 -7.52
C ASP A 100 11.06 -4.15 -7.97
N ASP A 101 9.91 -4.00 -7.31
CA ASP A 101 9.01 -2.86 -7.56
C ASP A 101 9.63 -1.56 -7.02
N GLU A 102 9.67 -0.53 -7.88
CA GLU A 102 10.17 0.82 -7.56
C GLU A 102 9.30 1.54 -6.52
N PHE A 103 8.01 1.18 -6.44
CA PHE A 103 7.04 1.81 -5.55
C PHE A 103 6.72 0.90 -4.35
N THR A 104 6.57 1.53 -3.18
CA THR A 104 6.23 0.83 -1.93
C THR A 104 4.76 0.39 -1.92
N SER A 105 3.84 1.22 -2.36
CA SER A 105 2.48 0.82 -2.75
C SER A 105 2.04 1.67 -3.92
N TYR A 106 1.20 1.11 -4.78
CA TYR A 106 0.68 1.84 -5.92
C TYR A 106 -0.63 1.23 -6.44
N SER A 107 -1.42 2.08 -7.08
CA SER A 107 -2.60 1.68 -7.83
C SER A 107 -2.38 1.81 -9.34
N VAL A 108 -2.67 0.74 -10.07
CA VAL A 108 -2.64 0.70 -11.54
C VAL A 108 -3.94 1.28 -12.07
N ASN A 109 -3.86 2.20 -13.04
CA ASN A 109 -5.04 2.82 -13.69
C ASN A 109 -6.09 3.34 -12.69
N LYS A 110 -5.63 4.04 -11.64
CA LYS A 110 -6.48 4.55 -10.54
C LYS A 110 -7.27 3.48 -9.81
N GLY A 111 -6.76 2.26 -9.70
CA GLY A 111 -7.31 1.23 -8.82
C GLY A 111 -7.69 -0.07 -9.52
N GLU A 112 -7.51 -0.20 -10.83
CA GLU A 112 -7.65 -1.46 -11.59
C GLU A 112 -6.93 -2.62 -10.90
N ALA A 113 -5.74 -2.36 -10.39
CA ALA A 113 -5.07 -3.20 -9.41
C ALA A 113 -4.41 -2.33 -8.34
N VAL A 114 -4.22 -2.86 -7.15
CA VAL A 114 -3.51 -2.23 -6.04
C VAL A 114 -2.44 -3.18 -5.56
N HIS A 115 -1.21 -2.70 -5.54
CA HIS A 115 -0.04 -3.43 -5.10
C HIS A 115 0.43 -2.86 -3.77
N PHE A 116 0.55 -3.72 -2.76
CA PHE A 116 0.97 -3.37 -1.42
C PHE A 116 2.32 -4.00 -1.09
N CYS A 117 3.31 -3.20 -0.70
CA CYS A 117 4.47 -3.73 0.01
C CYS A 117 4.01 -4.14 1.41
N LEU A 118 3.86 -5.44 1.62
CA LEU A 118 3.42 -5.99 2.90
C LEU A 118 4.54 -6.16 3.91
N ARG A 119 5.79 -5.92 3.50
CA ARG A 119 6.99 -6.30 4.24
C ARG A 119 7.89 -5.10 4.47
N GLN A 120 8.58 -5.06 5.61
CA GLN A 120 9.60 -4.05 5.85
C GLN A 120 10.81 -4.25 4.92
N ARG A 121 11.57 -3.17 4.71
CA ARG A 121 12.81 -3.15 3.91
C ARG A 121 13.93 -2.44 4.68
N ASP A 122 13.93 -2.55 6.01
CA ASP A 122 14.84 -1.81 6.87
C ASP A 122 16.29 -2.33 6.75
N GLU A 123 17.26 -1.52 7.20
CA GLU A 123 18.68 -1.87 7.21
C GLU A 123 18.93 -3.06 8.15
N GLY A 124 18.83 -4.29 7.62
CA GLY A 124 18.92 -5.51 8.41
C GLY A 124 18.28 -6.77 7.80
N ASN A 125 17.46 -6.64 6.75
CA ASN A 125 16.75 -7.73 6.04
C ASN A 125 15.65 -8.47 6.83
N ASP A 126 14.99 -7.82 7.78
CA ASP A 126 13.76 -8.32 8.36
C ASP A 126 12.58 -8.02 7.43
N GLU A 127 12.32 -8.92 6.47
CA GLU A 127 11.15 -8.94 5.57
C GLU A 127 9.83 -9.28 6.32
N GLU A 128 9.71 -8.80 7.56
CA GLU A 128 8.57 -8.98 8.43
C GLU A 128 7.33 -8.25 7.90
N LEU A 129 6.16 -8.87 8.10
CA LEU A 129 4.90 -8.25 7.72
C LEU A 129 4.63 -6.98 8.51
N VAL A 130 4.31 -5.91 7.77
CA VAL A 130 3.93 -4.61 8.30
C VAL A 130 2.66 -4.75 9.16
N ASN A 131 2.61 -3.99 10.25
CA ASN A 131 1.45 -3.96 11.12
C ASN A 131 0.17 -3.53 10.37
N ASN A 132 -0.93 -4.18 10.71
CA ASN A 132 -2.22 -4.02 10.05
C ASN A 132 -2.77 -2.57 10.07
N ASP A 133 -2.50 -1.81 11.13
CA ASP A 133 -2.97 -0.42 11.24
C ASP A 133 -2.20 0.50 10.30
N VAL A 134 -0.89 0.25 10.12
CA VAL A 134 -0.04 0.94 9.14
C VAL A 134 -0.51 0.57 7.73
N MET A 135 -0.75 -0.72 7.47
CA MET A 135 -1.28 -1.15 6.19
C MET A 135 -2.67 -0.58 5.88
N THR A 136 -3.51 -0.36 6.90
CA THR A 136 -4.80 0.29 6.73
C THR A 136 -4.65 1.76 6.35
N PHE A 137 -3.70 2.48 6.96
CA PHE A 137 -3.36 3.85 6.55
C PHE A 137 -2.90 3.89 5.08
N VAL A 138 -2.01 2.98 4.68
CA VAL A 138 -1.53 2.86 3.29
C VAL A 138 -2.67 2.48 2.34
N ALA A 139 -3.57 1.57 2.71
CA ALA A 139 -4.74 1.25 1.90
C ALA A 139 -5.67 2.45 1.68
N ILE A 140 -5.84 3.30 2.69
CA ILE A 140 -6.62 4.54 2.58
C ILE A 140 -5.88 5.58 1.72
N HIS A 141 -4.54 5.62 1.76
CA HIS A 141 -3.72 6.44 0.85
C HIS A 141 -3.96 6.04 -0.62
N GLU A 142 -3.94 4.74 -0.92
CA GLU A 142 -4.25 4.27 -2.27
C GLU A 142 -5.69 4.61 -2.68
N MET A 143 -6.66 4.49 -1.78
CA MET A 143 -8.04 4.94 -2.05
C MET A 143 -8.12 6.45 -2.31
N ALA A 144 -7.26 7.27 -1.70
CA ALA A 144 -7.19 8.70 -1.97
C ALA A 144 -6.73 8.98 -3.40
N HIS A 145 -5.78 8.21 -3.95
CA HIS A 145 -5.43 8.27 -5.37
C HIS A 145 -6.60 7.87 -6.28
N MET A 146 -7.42 6.89 -5.87
CA MET A 146 -8.59 6.44 -6.65
C MET A 146 -9.71 7.49 -6.74
N ILE A 147 -9.77 8.45 -5.82
CA ILE A 147 -10.82 9.50 -5.80
C ILE A 147 -10.31 10.90 -6.21
N THR A 148 -9.04 10.99 -6.59
CA THR A 148 -8.38 12.25 -6.98
C THR A 148 -8.14 12.28 -8.49
N GLU A 149 -8.50 13.40 -9.12
CA GLU A 149 -8.35 13.55 -10.57
C GLU A 149 -6.90 13.81 -10.97
N SER A 150 -6.22 14.68 -10.22
CA SER A 150 -4.81 14.97 -10.41
C SER A 150 -3.90 13.77 -10.08
N VAL A 151 -2.67 13.81 -10.61
CA VAL A 151 -1.63 12.82 -10.32
C VAL A 151 -0.69 13.38 -9.27
N GLY A 152 -0.27 12.53 -8.33
CA GLY A 152 0.63 12.89 -7.24
C GLY A 152 -0.10 13.33 -5.97
N HIS A 153 0.62 14.02 -5.09
CA HIS A 153 0.20 14.35 -3.73
C HIS A 153 -0.07 15.86 -3.60
N GLY A 154 -0.92 16.40 -4.47
CA GLY A 154 -1.35 17.80 -4.45
C GLY A 154 -2.34 18.13 -3.32
N PRO A 155 -2.75 19.40 -3.15
CA PRO A 155 -3.68 19.80 -2.08
C PRO A 155 -5.04 19.09 -2.14
N ASP A 156 -5.52 18.77 -3.34
CA ASP A 156 -6.74 17.99 -3.58
C ASP A 156 -6.59 16.54 -3.10
N PHE A 157 -5.45 15.89 -3.41
CA PHE A 157 -5.11 14.57 -2.88
C PHE A 157 -5.10 14.57 -1.35
N TRP A 158 -4.39 15.51 -0.72
CA TRP A 158 -4.28 15.54 0.75
C TRP A 158 -5.60 15.81 1.43
N ASN A 159 -6.46 16.67 0.85
CA ASN A 159 -7.79 16.91 1.38
C ASN A 159 -8.68 15.66 1.26
N ASN A 160 -8.63 14.96 0.13
CA ASN A 160 -9.32 13.70 -0.09
C ASN A 160 -8.83 12.60 0.86
N PHE A 161 -7.52 12.52 1.08
CA PHE A 161 -6.93 11.54 2.00
C PHE A 161 -7.36 11.81 3.45
N GLY A 162 -7.28 13.06 3.90
CA GLY A 162 -7.78 13.46 5.22
C GLY A 162 -9.27 13.19 5.39
N TRP A 163 -10.07 13.39 4.32
CA TRP A 163 -11.49 13.08 4.34
C TRP A 163 -11.75 11.58 4.53
N LEU A 164 -11.08 10.73 3.74
CA LEU A 164 -11.21 9.27 3.86
C LEU A 164 -10.77 8.75 5.23
N LEU A 165 -9.68 9.27 5.80
CA LEU A 165 -9.24 8.92 7.16
C LEU A 165 -10.31 9.27 8.19
N ARG A 166 -10.89 10.47 8.12
CA ARG A 166 -11.97 10.90 9.01
C ARG A 166 -13.20 9.98 8.91
N GLU A 167 -13.61 9.62 7.69
CA GLU A 167 -14.76 8.73 7.49
C GLU A 167 -14.45 7.29 7.93
N ALA A 168 -13.21 6.82 7.76
CA ALA A 168 -12.76 5.52 8.25
C ALA A 168 -12.72 5.43 9.78
N GLU A 169 -12.32 6.50 10.48
CA GLU A 169 -12.36 6.59 11.95
C GLU A 169 -13.79 6.50 12.47
N GLN A 170 -14.74 7.19 11.85
CA GLN A 170 -16.15 7.17 12.26
C GLN A 170 -16.78 5.76 12.28
N ILE A 171 -16.31 4.87 11.42
CA ILE A 171 -16.81 3.48 11.31
C ILE A 171 -15.87 2.44 11.93
N GLY A 172 -14.83 2.89 12.63
CA GLY A 172 -13.83 2.03 13.28
C GLY A 172 -12.99 1.19 12.32
N VAL A 173 -12.83 1.62 11.06
CA VAL A 173 -11.92 0.99 10.10
C VAL A 173 -10.47 1.42 10.36
N TYR A 174 -10.27 2.66 10.77
CA TYR A 174 -8.97 3.24 11.09
C TYR A 174 -9.00 3.83 12.50
N THR A 175 -7.87 3.81 13.18
CA THR A 175 -7.68 4.50 14.47
C THR A 175 -6.63 5.56 14.28
N HIS A 176 -6.94 6.80 14.64
CA HIS A 176 -6.02 7.92 14.52
C HIS A 176 -4.67 7.61 15.19
N ARG A 177 -3.57 7.90 14.48
CA ARG A 177 -2.21 7.85 15.02
C ARG A 177 -1.48 9.13 14.65
N ASP A 178 -0.79 9.71 15.61
CA ASP A 178 0.07 10.86 15.38
C ASP A 178 1.44 10.39 14.85
N PHE A 179 1.51 10.14 13.54
CA PHE A 179 2.75 9.73 12.87
C PHE A 179 3.79 10.85 12.78
N LYS A 180 3.39 12.11 12.99
CA LYS A 180 4.34 13.23 13.06
C LYS A 180 5.13 13.17 14.36
N ALA A 181 4.46 12.91 15.49
CA ALA A 181 5.11 12.72 16.78
C ALA A 181 5.77 11.33 16.90
N HIS A 182 5.18 10.31 16.28
CA HIS A 182 5.66 8.91 16.34
C HIS A 182 5.76 8.30 14.93
N PRO A 183 6.81 8.65 14.15
CA PRO A 183 7.01 8.10 12.82
C PRO A 183 7.05 6.58 12.83
N VAL A 184 6.43 5.95 11.83
CA VAL A 184 6.42 4.50 11.69
C VAL A 184 7.15 4.07 10.42
N ALA A 185 7.93 3.00 10.51
CA ALA A 185 8.61 2.40 9.37
C ALA A 185 7.60 1.68 8.47
N TYR A 186 7.73 1.90 7.17
CA TYR A 186 6.97 1.21 6.14
C TYR A 186 7.84 1.02 4.91
N CYS A 187 8.17 -0.22 4.57
CA CYS A 187 8.85 -0.58 3.33
C CYS A 187 10.13 0.24 3.06
N GLY A 188 10.94 0.48 4.12
CA GLY A 188 12.20 1.23 4.03
C GLY A 188 12.06 2.75 4.05
N MET A 189 10.85 3.28 4.21
CA MET A 189 10.58 4.71 4.42
C MET A 189 9.89 4.97 5.77
N LYS A 190 9.89 6.22 6.23
CA LYS A 190 9.14 6.64 7.42
C LYS A 190 7.87 7.34 7.00
N ILE A 191 6.73 6.86 7.50
CA ILE A 191 5.46 7.56 7.38
C ILE A 191 5.42 8.61 8.49
N THR A 192 5.29 9.87 8.09
CA THR A 192 5.13 11.04 8.98
C THR A 192 3.89 11.87 8.63
N ASP A 193 3.11 11.41 7.64
CA ASP A 193 1.98 12.17 7.11
C ASP A 193 0.84 12.26 8.12
N GLN A 194 0.23 13.45 8.20
CA GLN A 194 -0.93 13.72 9.05
C GLN A 194 -1.94 14.61 8.29
N PRO A 195 -2.67 14.02 7.31
CA PRO A 195 -3.60 14.78 6.50
C PRO A 195 -4.77 15.28 7.35
N THR A 196 -5.22 16.51 7.08
CA THR A 196 -6.44 17.06 7.68
C THR A 196 -7.46 17.39 6.59
N TYR A 197 -8.74 17.21 6.90
CA TYR A 197 -9.83 17.49 5.97
C TYR A 197 -10.41 18.88 6.22
N ASP A 198 -10.49 19.68 5.16
CA ASP A 198 -11.22 20.94 5.11
C ASP A 198 -12.39 20.84 4.10
N PRO A 199 -13.65 20.79 4.58
CA PRO A 199 -14.82 20.78 3.71
C PRO A 199 -14.90 21.95 2.74
N LYS A 200 -14.27 23.09 3.04
CA LYS A 200 -14.26 24.28 2.15
C LYS A 200 -13.42 24.07 0.90
N LYS A 201 -12.54 23.06 0.90
CA LYS A 201 -11.68 22.71 -0.25
C LYS A 201 -12.32 21.65 -1.17
N ASP A 202 -13.54 21.21 -0.87
CA ASP A 202 -14.29 20.33 -1.76
C ASP A 202 -14.72 21.06 -3.04
N GLY A 203 -14.36 20.53 -4.21
CA GLY A 203 -14.82 21.03 -5.51
C GLY A 203 -14.13 22.31 -6.01
N SER A 204 -13.20 22.87 -5.24
CA SER A 204 -12.25 23.88 -5.73
C SER A 204 -11.14 23.21 -6.52
N ASP A 205 -10.84 23.71 -7.72
CA ASP A 205 -9.60 23.39 -8.43
C ASP A 205 -8.41 23.95 -7.62
N GLN A 206 -7.77 23.09 -6.84
CA GLN A 206 -6.63 23.43 -5.99
C GLN A 206 -5.29 23.12 -6.68
N SER A 207 -5.29 22.84 -7.99
CA SER A 207 -4.07 22.59 -8.77
C SER A 207 -3.14 23.81 -8.84
N ILE A 208 -3.66 24.99 -8.52
CA ILE A 208 -2.91 26.25 -8.41
C ILE A 208 -2.81 26.63 -6.93
N GLY A 209 -2.02 25.88 -6.17
CA GLY A 209 -1.71 26.25 -4.79
C GLY A 209 -0.98 27.60 -4.74
N THR A 210 -1.59 28.60 -4.11
CA THR A 210 -0.84 29.79 -3.67
C THR A 210 0.14 29.36 -2.60
N VAL A 211 1.42 29.31 -2.97
CA VAL A 211 2.51 29.09 -2.02
C VAL A 211 2.72 30.38 -1.23
N SER A 212 2.11 30.49 -0.05
CA SER A 212 2.55 31.47 0.94
C SER A 212 3.73 30.88 1.70
N HIS A 213 4.94 31.28 1.32
CA HIS A 213 6.10 31.14 2.19
C HIS A 213 5.94 32.10 3.36
N SER A 214 5.96 31.58 4.58
CA SER A 214 6.36 32.33 5.78
C SER A 214 7.30 31.48 6.61
#